data_AF-A0A531MFF4-F1
#
_entry.id   AF-A0A531MFF4-F1
#
_cell.length_a   1.000
_cell.length_b   1.000
_cell.length_c   1.000
_cell.angle_alpha   90.00
_cell.angle_beta   90.00
_cell.angle_gamma   90.00
#
_symmetry.space_group_name_H-M   'P 1'
#
loop_
_entity.id
_entity.type
_entity.pdbx_description
1 polymer ?
#
loop_
_entity_poly.entity_id
_entity_poly.type
_entity_poly.pdbx_seq_one_letter_code
_entity_poly.pdbx_strand_id
1 'polypeptide(L)' 'SLAALLAELTGEAPLAAVSYGTEAGLYQAAGFDAIICGPGDIGRAHKPDEYILASELAACQRLIEALGAHCAA' A
#
# COMPACT_ATOMS: atom_id res chain seq x y z
N SER A 1 6.05 13.79 -0.04
CA SER A 1 5.52 12.94 1.04
C SER A 1 5.37 11.52 0.52
N LEU A 2 5.30 10.51 1.40
CA LEU A 2 5.06 9.12 0.97
C LEU A 2 3.78 8.99 0.11
N ALA A 3 2.72 9.73 0.45
CA ALA A 3 1.47 9.74 -0.32
C ALA A 3 1.66 10.27 -1.76
N ALA A 4 2.44 11.34 -1.95
CA ALA A 4 2.71 11.87 -3.28
C ALA A 4 3.57 10.91 -4.12
N LEU A 5 4.60 10.30 -3.50
CA LEU A 5 5.42 9.29 -4.16
C LEU A 5 4.59 8.09 -4.61
N LEU A 6 3.74 7.55 -3.73
CA LEU A 6 2.88 6.43 -4.12
C LEU A 6 1.88 6.81 -5.21
N ALA A 7 1.31 8.01 -5.18
CA ALA A 7 0.42 8.48 -6.24
C ALA A 7 1.11 8.53 -7.61
N GLU A 8 2.38 8.95 -7.65
CA GLU A 8 3.20 8.95 -8.87
C GLU A 8 3.48 7.51 -9.36
N LEU A 9 3.85 6.61 -8.46
CA LEU A 9 4.24 5.24 -8.81
C LEU A 9 3.04 4.33 -9.17
N THR A 10 1.86 4.57 -8.59
CA THR A 10 0.67 3.75 -8.82
C THR A 10 -0.29 4.37 -9.83
N GLY A 11 -0.26 5.70 -10.01
CA GLY A 11 -1.29 6.44 -10.74
C GLY A 11 -2.62 6.56 -9.97
N GLU A 12 -2.66 6.13 -8.71
CA GLU A 12 -3.86 6.12 -7.87
C GLU A 12 -3.86 7.29 -6.88
N ALA A 13 -5.05 7.85 -6.63
CA ALA A 13 -5.21 8.87 -5.61
C ALA A 13 -5.07 8.26 -4.20
N PRO A 14 -4.28 8.84 -3.30
CA PRO A 14 -4.13 8.33 -1.95
C PRO A 14 -5.42 8.53 -1.14
N LEU A 15 -5.77 7.52 -0.35
CA LEU A 15 -6.85 7.63 0.63
C LEU A 15 -6.38 8.42 1.84
N ALA A 16 -7.24 9.29 2.36
CA ALA A 16 -6.91 10.13 3.52
C ALA A 16 -6.84 9.31 4.83
N ALA A 17 -7.75 8.35 5.01
CA ALA A 17 -7.80 7.50 6.19
C ALA A 17 -8.59 6.22 5.92
N VAL A 18 -8.38 5.23 6.77
CA VAL A 18 -9.11 3.95 6.79
C VAL A 18 -9.53 3.61 8.22
N SER A 19 -10.63 2.88 8.39
CA SER A 19 -11.21 2.53 9.70
C SER A 19 -10.78 1.14 10.18
N TYR A 20 -9.51 0.79 10.01
CA TYR A 20 -8.92 -0.45 10.50
C TYR A 20 -7.50 -0.20 11.00
N GLY A 21 -7.07 -0.99 11.98
CA GLY A 21 -5.74 -0.88 12.58
C GLY A 21 -4.67 -1.47 11.66
N THR A 22 -3.50 -0.82 11.64
CA THR A 22 -2.26 -1.33 11.05
C THR A 22 -1.08 -0.94 11.94
N GLU A 23 0.07 -1.54 11.70
CA GLU A 23 1.32 -1.22 12.39
C GLU A 23 1.89 0.15 11.98
N ALA A 24 1.36 0.80 10.92
CA ALA A 24 1.80 2.13 10.47
C ALA A 24 1.75 3.18 11.60
N GLY A 25 0.74 3.10 12.48
CA GLY A 25 0.64 3.97 13.65
C GLY A 25 1.78 3.77 14.66
N LEU A 26 2.31 2.54 14.79
CA LEU A 26 3.46 2.26 15.65
C LEU A 26 4.75 2.86 15.07
N TYR A 27 4.95 2.75 13.75
CA TYR A 27 6.09 3.37 13.06
C TYR A 27 6.04 4.90 13.16
N GLN A 28 4.86 5.51 12.98
CA GLN A 28 4.67 6.94 13.19
C GLN A 28 4.98 7.37 14.63
N ALA A 29 4.50 6.62 15.62
CA ALA A 29 4.81 6.89 17.03
C ALA A 29 6.31 6.77 17.34
N ALA A 30 7.04 5.95 16.59
CA ALA A 30 8.50 5.83 16.67
C ALA A 30 9.26 6.90 15.86
N GLY A 31 8.58 7.82 15.19
CA GLY A 31 9.18 8.93 14.44
C GLY A 31 9.50 8.62 12.97
N PHE A 32 8.98 7.53 12.42
CA PHE A 32 9.13 7.19 11.00
C PHE A 32 7.91 7.63 10.19
N ASP A 33 8.16 8.20 9.00
CA ASP A 33 7.10 8.34 8.00
C ASP A 33 6.64 6.95 7.56
N ALA A 34 5.33 6.69 7.63
CA ALA A 34 4.74 5.41 7.25
C ALA A 34 3.51 5.61 6.36
N ILE A 35 3.34 4.71 5.39
CA ILE A 35 2.17 4.64 4.51
C ILE A 35 1.73 3.19 4.36
N ILE A 36 0.41 2.97 4.26
CA ILE A 36 -0.16 1.65 4.02
C ILE A 36 -0.41 1.53 2.52
N CYS A 37 0.13 0.47 1.90
CA CYS A 37 -0.13 0.11 0.51
C CYS A 37 0.00 -1.40 0.33
N GLY A 38 -0.79 -1.98 -0.56
CA GLY A 38 -0.76 -3.40 -0.83
C GLY A 38 -1.84 -3.82 -1.82
N PRO A 39 -1.82 -5.07 -2.30
CA PRO A 39 -2.83 -5.58 -3.20
C PRO A 39 -4.08 -6.03 -2.44
N GLY A 40 -5.17 -6.22 -3.17
CA GLY A 40 -6.43 -6.73 -2.64
C GLY A 40 -7.38 -5.63 -2.16
N ASP A 41 -8.43 -6.05 -1.47
CA ASP A 41 -9.50 -5.19 -0.96
C ASP A 41 -9.85 -5.59 0.46
N ILE A 42 -9.89 -4.60 1.36
CA ILE A 42 -10.19 -4.82 2.78
C ILE A 42 -11.60 -5.41 3.00
N GLY A 43 -12.55 -5.14 2.10
CA GLY A 43 -13.90 -5.68 2.15
C GLY A 43 -13.95 -7.21 1.99
N ARG A 44 -12.87 -7.82 1.48
CA ARG A 44 -12.73 -9.28 1.33
C ARG A 44 -11.92 -9.94 2.45
N ALA A 45 -11.14 -9.16 3.22
CA ALA A 45 -10.30 -9.69 4.28
C ALA A 45 -11.14 -10.34 5.41
N HIS A 46 -10.68 -11.48 5.94
CA HIS A 46 -11.35 -12.23 7.02
C HIS A 46 -12.80 -12.64 6.71
N LYS A 47 -13.12 -12.86 5.44
CA LYS A 47 -14.41 -13.41 4.99
C LYS A 47 -14.22 -14.86 4.52
N PRO A 48 -15.29 -15.68 4.53
CA PRO A 48 -15.26 -16.95 3.82
C PRO A 48 -14.85 -16.75 2.36
N ASP A 49 -14.10 -17.71 1.81
CA ASP A 49 -13.61 -17.68 0.44
C ASP A 49 -12.79 -16.42 0.11
N GLU A 50 -12.02 -15.92 1.09
CA GLU A 50 -11.09 -14.80 0.92
C GLU A 50 -10.17 -15.03 -0.30
N TYR A 51 -10.09 -14.02 -1.16
CA TYR A 51 -9.32 -14.10 -2.40
C TYR A 51 -8.65 -12.79 -2.76
N ILE A 52 -7.65 -12.94 -3.61
CA ILE A 52 -6.91 -11.87 -4.27
C ILE A 52 -6.85 -12.18 -5.78
N LEU A 53 -6.99 -11.16 -6.60
CA LEU A 53 -6.90 -11.31 -8.05
C LEU A 53 -5.43 -11.36 -8.47
N ALA A 54 -5.13 -12.17 -9.49
CA ALA A 54 -3.80 -12.20 -10.10
C ALA A 54 -3.37 -10.81 -10.61
N SER A 55 -4.33 -9.99 -11.08
CA SER A 55 -4.10 -8.61 -11.50
C SER A 55 -3.69 -7.68 -10.35
N GLU A 56 -4.27 -7.86 -9.16
CA GLU A 56 -3.93 -7.08 -7.96
C GLU A 56 -2.51 -7.40 -7.50
N LEU A 57 -2.14 -8.68 -7.49
CA LEU A 57 -0.77 -9.12 -7.22
C LEU A 57 0.22 -8.54 -8.23
N ALA A 58 -0.09 -8.62 -9.53
CA ALA A 58 0.75 -8.07 -10.58
C ALA A 58 0.92 -6.54 -10.45
N ALA A 59 -0.12 -5.81 -10.03
CA ALA A 59 -0.05 -4.37 -9.78
C ALA A 59 0.86 -4.04 -8.60
N CYS A 60 0.73 -4.77 -7.48
CA CYS A 60 1.60 -4.58 -6.33
C CYS A 60 3.06 -4.94 -6.64
N GLN A 61 3.31 -5.98 -7.43
CA GLN A 61 4.66 -6.31 -7.88
C GLN A 61 5.28 -5.13 -8.65
N ARG A 62 4.56 -4.56 -9.63
CA ARG A 62 5.03 -3.39 -10.39
C ARG A 62 5.34 -2.20 -9.49
N LEU A 63 4.52 -1.96 -8.46
CA LEU A 63 4.77 -0.90 -7.48
C LEU A 63 6.08 -1.14 -6.72
N ILE A 64 6.31 -2.36 -6.22
CA ILE A 64 7.53 -2.70 -5.47
C ILE A 64 8.78 -2.55 -6.36
N GLU A 65 8.71 -3.02 -7.60
CA GLU A 65 9.80 -2.89 -8.57
C GLU A 65 10.10 -1.42 -8.90
N ALA A 66 9.07 -0.61 -9.12
CA ALA A 66 9.21 0.82 -9.39
C ALA A 66 9.77 1.59 -8.18
N LEU A 67 9.32 1.26 -6.96
CA LEU A 67 9.87 1.83 -5.73
C LEU A 67 11.34 1.43 -5.55
N GLY A 68 11.68 0.16 -5.79
CA GLY A 68 13.07 -0.32 -5.75
C GLY A 68 13.97 0.44 -6.72
N ALA A 69 13.49 0.67 -7.96
CA ALA A 69 14.21 1.46 -8.96
C ALA A 69 14.37 2.93 -8.52
N HIS A 70 13.33 3.53 -7.95
CA HIS A 70 13.39 4.91 -7.42
C HIS A 70 14.42 5.05 -6.29
N CYS A 71 14.48 4.10 -5.37
CA CYS A 71 15.44 4.11 -4.26
C CYS A 71 16.88 3.81 -4.66
N ALA A 72 17.10 3.18 -5.83
CA ALA A 72 18.42 2.85 -6.34
C ALA A 72 19.05 3.96 -7.20
N ALA A 73 18.29 5.01 -7.53
CA ALA A 73 18.74 6.20 -8.25
C ALA A 73 19.42 7.20 -7.31
#